data_AF-A0A949Y123-F1
#
_entry.id   AF-A0A949Y123-F1
#
_cell.length_a   1.000
_cell.length_b   1.000
_cell.length_c   1.000
_cell.angle_alpha   90.00
_cell.angle_beta   90.00
_cell.angle_gamma   90.00
#
_symmetry.space_group_name_H-M   'P 1'
#
loop_
_entity.id
_entity.type
_entity.pdbx_description
1 polymer ?
#
loop_
_entity_poly.entity_id
_entity_poly.type
_entity_poly.pdbx_seq_one_letter_code
_entity_poly.pdbx_strand_id
1 'polypeptide(L)'
;MTGTAALDEIGLRDVGTPDSRAQLALPFVLFTLMPVLPMLVLLADVLPRGVAIGGKGYAVALLVITSVATSITLGALLVQRGWRAFAQAPLSAPLLAMIGTALLAGIIGVSLRASMFEILSEIGTFIAFVAIVWNVAGERVRRSLLVCYFTTGIAAAIFGIALTLTRHPPEMFAYQHGRAAGTFLQPNEFGGYLLFFIPLGLAQAAAPLVLRRLGAAAAIIGVVALALSVSRAAWLGLLIGLPILVWRFGRSAKITYVIAGIAALILGTTTFRDVAHDPSENPSRIAVWQGAVRMAQRFALTGVGPLGFSKVYPSLKQPDAAVDEVHAHDLPLNVLVENGVLGLAAFIWTIVAAVGEARRTRARIPPDDRERSLLFYALVAAFVASSLQAVIDVVSTFVLLLWWPMMALMFALGGQPARASAPGASPRAESSGDSDFGAPSAALAASEGSAFGGTRSLGSAQRDQADHAVSRGVGAGESPRHRAAKENYPDDLPRPRRRYWFDWARGEAQVPAARVTRVDWFAWARVVCAIALLSGCANSAPQAPPTPTPLPSSAPARYYIVANASDGQPVELKDIHNGQLEYLLRAAQIT
;
A
#
# COMPACT_ATOMS: atom_id res chain seq x y z
N MET A 1 -5.22 20.56 31.53
CA MET A 1 -4.03 20.44 30.65
C MET A 1 -4.40 21.01 29.29
N THR A 2 -3.89 22.20 28.99
CA THR A 2 -4.12 22.95 27.74
C THR A 2 -3.45 22.23 26.56
N GLY A 3 -4.05 22.29 25.36
CA GLY A 3 -3.56 21.58 24.17
C GLY A 3 -2.12 21.90 23.74
N THR A 4 -1.55 22.99 24.25
CA THR A 4 -0.14 23.37 24.06
C THR A 4 0.84 22.45 24.79
N ALA A 5 0.52 22.00 26.00
CA ALA A 5 1.39 21.10 26.76
C ALA A 5 1.50 19.70 26.12
N ALA A 6 0.44 19.25 25.45
CA ALA A 6 0.41 17.98 24.72
C ALA A 6 1.24 18.01 23.42
N LEU A 7 1.38 19.18 22.79
CA LEU A 7 2.22 19.37 21.59
C LEU A 7 3.70 19.59 21.96
N ASP A 8 3.96 20.23 23.11
CA ASP A 8 5.32 20.37 23.66
C ASP A 8 5.88 19.00 24.10
N GLU A 9 5.05 18.07 24.58
CA GLU A 9 5.42 16.69 24.91
C GLU A 9 5.96 15.90 23.69
N ILE A 10 5.63 16.34 22.47
CA ILE A 10 6.06 15.72 21.20
C ILE A 10 7.31 16.43 20.64
N GLY A 11 7.76 17.53 21.25
CA GLY A 11 9.01 18.21 20.91
C GLY A 11 9.01 18.86 19.52
N LEU A 12 7.87 19.38 19.06
CA LEU A 12 7.71 19.96 17.70
C LEU A 12 8.47 21.28 17.48
N ARG A 13 9.09 21.88 18.51
CA ARG A 13 9.75 23.20 18.41
C ARG A 13 11.19 23.19 17.88
N ASP A 14 11.88 22.05 17.85
CA ASP A 14 13.26 21.98 17.33
C ASP A 14 13.55 20.67 16.60
N VAL A 15 13.27 20.63 15.31
CA VAL A 15 13.66 19.51 14.43
C VAL A 15 14.99 19.87 13.77
N GLY A 16 16.10 19.85 14.50
CA GLY A 16 17.45 20.02 13.94
C GLY A 16 17.71 21.34 13.18
N THR A 17 18.89 21.42 12.54
CA THR A 17 19.27 22.54 11.67
C THR A 17 18.35 22.63 10.45
N PRO A 18 18.16 23.81 9.84
CA PRO A 18 17.33 23.99 8.64
C PRO A 18 17.65 22.96 7.53
N ASP A 19 18.94 22.64 7.38
CA ASP A 19 19.42 21.66 6.41
C ASP A 19 18.93 20.24 6.71
N SER A 20 18.93 19.82 7.98
CA SER A 20 18.41 18.50 8.38
C SER A 20 16.89 18.37 8.19
N ARG A 21 16.14 19.48 8.26
CA ARG A 21 14.69 19.51 7.99
C ARG A 21 14.38 19.25 6.53
N ALA A 22 15.23 19.72 5.61
CA ALA A 22 15.03 19.50 4.19
C ALA A 22 15.08 18.01 3.80
N GLN A 23 15.90 17.19 4.48
CA GLN A 23 15.91 15.72 4.27
C GLN A 23 14.60 15.04 4.69
N LEU A 24 13.76 15.71 5.50
CA LEU A 24 12.51 15.17 6.02
C LEU A 24 11.28 15.61 5.22
N ALA A 25 11.43 16.47 4.21
CA ALA A 25 10.31 16.99 3.42
C ALA A 25 9.47 15.85 2.80
N LEU A 26 10.10 14.93 2.07
CA LEU A 26 9.40 13.79 1.46
C LEU A 26 8.86 12.79 2.50
N PRO A 27 9.61 12.37 3.55
CA PRO A 27 9.06 11.56 4.62
C PRO A 27 7.77 12.14 5.24
N PHE A 28 7.73 13.44 5.57
CA PHE A 28 6.53 14.07 6.12
C PHE A 28 5.39 14.12 5.10
N VAL A 29 5.68 14.44 3.83
CA VAL A 29 4.67 14.43 2.77
C VAL A 29 4.07 13.03 2.59
N LEU A 30 4.89 11.98 2.56
CA LEU A 30 4.40 10.61 2.41
C LEU A 30 3.58 10.16 3.61
N PHE A 31 4.05 10.37 4.85
CA PHE A 31 3.29 9.96 6.03
C PHE A 31 2.00 10.75 6.21
N THR A 32 1.96 12.01 5.76
CA THR A 32 0.74 12.84 5.80
C THR A 32 -0.24 12.44 4.69
N LEU A 33 0.24 12.33 3.45
CA LEU A 33 -0.62 12.13 2.28
C LEU A 33 -0.85 10.65 1.93
N MET A 34 -0.29 9.72 2.68
CA MET A 34 -0.36 8.27 2.39
C MET A 34 -1.77 7.77 2.02
N PRO A 35 -2.84 8.15 2.74
CA PRO A 35 -4.19 7.66 2.43
C PRO A 35 -4.77 8.19 1.12
N VAL A 36 -4.16 9.22 0.51
CA VAL A 36 -4.64 9.86 -0.72
C VAL A 36 -3.68 9.65 -1.90
N LEU A 37 -2.47 9.11 -1.68
CA LEU A 37 -1.54 8.74 -2.74
C LEU A 37 -2.10 7.77 -3.80
N PRO A 38 -3.03 6.83 -3.51
CA PRO A 38 -3.66 6.03 -4.56
C PRO A 38 -4.26 6.87 -5.70
N MET A 39 -4.71 8.09 -5.43
CA MET A 39 -5.29 8.99 -6.44
C MET A 39 -4.29 9.43 -7.51
N LEU A 40 -2.98 9.24 -7.31
CA LEU A 40 -1.97 9.51 -8.34
C LEU A 40 -2.17 8.64 -9.59
N VAL A 41 -2.76 7.45 -9.46
CA VAL A 41 -3.01 6.58 -10.62
C VAL A 41 -4.02 7.16 -11.61
N LEU A 42 -4.77 8.22 -11.23
CA LEU A 42 -5.58 8.98 -12.19
C LEU A 42 -4.76 9.67 -13.29
N LEU A 43 -3.46 9.78 -13.08
CA LEU A 43 -2.50 10.26 -14.06
C LEU A 43 -1.93 9.13 -14.92
N ALA A 44 -2.13 7.87 -14.54
CA ALA A 44 -1.77 6.72 -15.35
C ALA A 44 -2.79 6.52 -16.48
N ASP A 45 -2.30 6.23 -17.68
CA ASP A 45 -3.14 5.93 -18.85
C ASP A 45 -3.65 4.48 -18.82
N VAL A 46 -4.33 4.08 -17.73
CA VAL A 46 -4.89 2.72 -17.53
C VAL A 46 -6.41 2.79 -17.32
N LEU A 47 -7.17 1.92 -17.99
CA LEU A 47 -8.64 1.73 -17.86
C LEU A 47 -8.95 0.62 -16.85
N PRO A 48 -10.11 0.57 -16.15
CA PRO A 48 -11.16 1.60 -16.05
C PRO A 48 -10.91 2.52 -14.86
N ARG A 49 -11.14 3.82 -15.08
CA ARG A 49 -11.04 4.85 -14.06
C ARG A 49 -12.19 4.66 -13.08
N GLY A 50 -11.92 4.04 -11.94
CA GLY A 50 -12.86 4.01 -10.82
C GLY A 50 -13.35 5.41 -10.48
N VAL A 51 -14.49 5.52 -9.79
CA VAL A 51 -15.04 6.81 -9.38
C VAL A 51 -14.07 7.42 -8.35
N ALA A 52 -13.25 8.36 -8.81
CA ALA A 52 -12.16 8.90 -8.00
C ALA A 52 -12.50 10.29 -7.47
N ILE A 53 -12.23 10.49 -6.19
CA ILE A 53 -12.61 11.71 -5.48
C ILE A 53 -11.61 12.81 -5.81
N GLY A 54 -12.11 13.98 -6.22
CA GLY A 54 -11.30 15.15 -6.55
C GLY A 54 -10.80 15.22 -8.00
N GLY A 55 -10.94 14.13 -8.79
CA GLY A 55 -10.59 14.10 -10.20
C GLY A 55 -9.11 14.36 -10.52
N LYS A 56 -8.79 14.59 -11.81
CA LYS A 56 -7.40 14.75 -12.28
C LYS A 56 -6.67 15.95 -11.67
N GLY A 57 -7.37 17.06 -11.40
CA GLY A 57 -6.76 18.25 -10.78
C GLY A 57 -6.17 17.95 -9.41
N TYR A 58 -6.87 17.12 -8.61
CA TYR A 58 -6.38 16.66 -7.33
C TYR A 58 -5.11 15.78 -7.46
N ALA A 59 -5.11 14.84 -8.41
CA ALA A 59 -3.95 14.00 -8.68
C ALA A 59 -2.72 14.81 -9.15
N VAL A 60 -2.92 15.83 -9.99
CA VAL A 60 -1.85 16.76 -10.40
C VAL A 60 -1.30 17.51 -9.20
N ALA A 61 -2.14 18.00 -8.29
CA ALA A 61 -1.68 18.66 -7.07
C ALA A 61 -0.83 17.73 -6.19
N LEU A 62 -1.26 16.47 -6.01
CA LEU A 62 -0.47 15.46 -5.30
C LEU A 62 0.87 15.20 -5.98
N LEU A 63 0.90 15.09 -7.31
CA LEU A 63 2.14 14.91 -8.07
C LEU A 63 3.09 16.09 -7.87
N VAL A 64 2.59 17.33 -7.92
CA VAL A 64 3.41 18.52 -7.70
C VAL A 64 3.99 18.54 -6.29
N ILE A 65 3.16 18.30 -5.27
CA ILE A 65 3.59 18.29 -3.86
C ILE A 65 4.66 17.22 -3.63
N THR A 66 4.43 15.99 -4.10
CA THR A 66 5.37 14.87 -3.95
C THR A 66 6.66 15.11 -4.74
N SER A 67 6.58 15.69 -5.94
CA SER A 67 7.75 16.02 -6.76
C SER A 67 8.62 17.11 -6.12
N VAL A 68 8.00 18.18 -5.60
CA VAL A 68 8.71 19.26 -4.88
C VAL A 68 9.40 18.69 -3.64
N ALA A 69 8.68 17.90 -2.84
CA ALA A 69 9.23 17.27 -1.65
C ALA A 69 10.38 16.30 -1.97
N THR A 70 10.27 15.56 -3.07
CA THR A 70 11.32 14.67 -3.58
C THR A 70 12.56 15.46 -3.96
N SER A 71 12.42 16.55 -4.72
CA SER A 71 13.54 17.41 -5.13
C SER A 71 14.26 18.03 -3.93
N ILE A 72 13.51 18.56 -2.96
CA ILE A 72 14.08 19.13 -1.72
C ILE A 72 14.85 18.05 -0.94
N THR A 73 14.25 16.88 -0.77
CA THR A 73 14.85 15.77 -0.02
C THR A 73 16.10 15.24 -0.70
N LEU A 74 16.04 15.02 -2.02
CA LEU A 74 17.17 14.56 -2.82
C LEU A 74 18.33 15.56 -2.79
N GLY A 75 18.05 16.85 -3.02
CA GLY A 75 19.06 17.90 -2.93
C GLY A 75 19.73 17.94 -1.56
N ALA A 76 18.93 17.89 -0.49
CA ALA A 76 19.44 17.87 0.88
C ALA A 76 20.30 16.63 1.18
N LEU A 77 19.88 15.44 0.74
CA LEU A 77 20.64 14.19 0.89
C LEU A 77 21.99 14.27 0.15
N LEU A 78 21.99 14.75 -1.09
CA LEU A 78 23.21 14.87 -1.89
C LEU A 78 24.19 15.88 -1.30
N VAL A 79 23.72 17.03 -0.81
CA VAL A 79 24.56 18.05 -0.19
C VAL A 79 25.15 17.57 1.13
N GLN A 80 24.34 16.95 2.00
CA GLN A 80 24.75 16.67 3.39
C GLN A 80 25.39 15.29 3.58
N ARG A 81 25.02 14.31 2.77
CA ARG A 81 25.51 12.92 2.89
C ARG A 81 26.22 12.41 1.64
N GLY A 82 26.11 13.12 0.52
CA GLY A 82 26.65 12.69 -0.77
C GLY A 82 25.92 11.48 -1.36
N TRP A 83 26.29 11.12 -2.59
CA TRP A 83 25.70 9.98 -3.30
C TRP A 83 25.87 8.64 -2.57
N ARG A 84 26.90 8.52 -1.70
CA ARG A 84 27.15 7.30 -0.90
C ARG A 84 26.01 6.98 0.07
N ALA A 85 25.19 7.95 0.45
CA ALA A 85 24.00 7.73 1.28
C ALA A 85 23.04 6.70 0.66
N PHE A 86 22.94 6.69 -0.66
CA PHE A 86 22.11 5.76 -1.41
C PHE A 86 22.74 4.37 -1.43
N ALA A 87 24.06 4.25 -1.60
CA ALA A 87 24.73 2.95 -1.61
C ALA A 87 24.79 2.28 -0.22
N GLN A 88 24.83 3.07 0.85
CA GLN A 88 25.00 2.59 2.23
C GLN A 88 23.68 2.28 2.95
N ALA A 89 22.53 2.68 2.39
CA ALA A 89 21.25 2.35 3.00
C ALA A 89 20.99 0.82 2.89
N PRO A 90 20.32 0.22 3.88
CA PRO A 90 19.94 -1.19 3.82
C PRO A 90 19.05 -1.42 2.60
N LEU A 91 19.15 -2.58 1.96
CA LEU A 91 18.39 -2.93 0.75
C LEU A 91 18.61 -2.07 -0.49
N SER A 92 19.58 -1.15 -0.51
CA SER A 92 19.79 -0.33 -1.71
C SER A 92 20.07 -1.14 -2.96
N ALA A 93 20.91 -2.17 -2.88
CA ALA A 93 21.21 -3.03 -4.02
C ALA A 93 19.96 -3.74 -4.58
N PRO A 94 19.16 -4.50 -3.79
CA PRO A 94 17.96 -5.14 -4.32
C PRO A 94 16.86 -4.16 -4.76
N LEU A 95 16.68 -3.02 -4.07
CA LEU A 95 15.70 -2.00 -4.50
C LEU A 95 16.10 -1.31 -5.81
N LEU A 96 17.39 -0.99 -5.98
CA LEU A 96 17.91 -0.48 -7.25
C LEU A 96 17.83 -1.52 -8.36
N ALA A 97 17.99 -2.81 -8.04
CA ALA A 97 17.77 -3.89 -9.00
C ALA A 97 16.31 -3.94 -9.45
N MET A 98 15.33 -3.78 -8.54
CA MET A 98 13.92 -3.68 -8.92
C MET A 98 13.67 -2.52 -9.89
N ILE A 99 14.12 -1.31 -9.55
CA ILE A 99 14.00 -0.13 -10.41
C ILE A 99 14.69 -0.36 -11.77
N GLY A 100 15.89 -0.95 -11.77
CA GLY A 100 16.64 -1.25 -12.97
C GLY A 100 15.91 -2.25 -13.88
N THR A 101 15.32 -3.29 -13.31
CA THR A 101 14.50 -4.26 -14.07
C THR A 101 13.21 -3.65 -14.58
N ALA A 102 12.54 -2.80 -13.80
CA ALA A 102 11.35 -2.07 -14.22
C ALA A 102 11.66 -1.08 -15.37
N LEU A 103 12.80 -0.39 -15.31
CA LEU A 103 13.26 0.48 -16.39
C LEU A 103 13.57 -0.32 -17.66
N LEU A 104 14.29 -1.44 -17.55
CA LEU A 104 14.58 -2.32 -18.67
C LEU A 104 13.29 -2.85 -19.31
N ALA A 105 12.36 -3.32 -18.48
CA ALA A 105 11.05 -3.80 -18.88
C ALA A 105 10.22 -2.70 -19.55
N GLY A 106 10.24 -1.47 -19.04
CA GLY A 106 9.54 -0.33 -19.63
C GLY A 106 10.12 0.10 -20.98
N ILE A 107 11.44 0.03 -21.16
CA ILE A 107 12.12 0.37 -22.44
C ILE A 107 11.79 -0.65 -23.54
N ILE A 108 11.82 -1.94 -23.20
CA ILE A 108 11.60 -3.04 -24.15
C ILE A 108 10.10 -3.35 -24.32
N GLY A 109 9.32 -3.09 -23.28
CA GLY A 109 7.93 -3.48 -23.17
C GLY A 109 6.98 -2.68 -24.07
N VAL A 110 5.69 -2.85 -23.81
CA VAL A 110 4.65 -2.38 -24.73
C VAL A 110 4.46 -0.86 -24.70
N SER A 111 4.87 -0.18 -23.63
CA SER A 111 4.68 1.26 -23.50
C SER A 111 5.54 1.88 -22.40
N LEU A 112 6.70 2.42 -22.79
CA LEU A 112 7.55 3.19 -21.87
C LEU A 112 6.77 4.31 -21.17
N ARG A 113 5.90 5.02 -21.90
CA ARG A 113 5.08 6.12 -21.36
C ARG A 113 4.22 5.68 -20.17
N ALA A 114 3.58 4.52 -20.26
CA ALA A 114 2.76 3.99 -19.17
C ALA A 114 3.66 3.58 -17.99
N SER A 115 4.78 2.91 -18.27
CA SER A 115 5.70 2.44 -17.25
C SER A 115 6.40 3.56 -16.47
N MET A 116 6.59 4.74 -17.08
CA MET A 116 7.23 5.89 -16.43
C MET A 116 6.54 6.31 -15.13
N PHE A 117 5.21 6.19 -15.04
CA PHE A 117 4.50 6.56 -13.82
C PHE A 117 4.93 5.69 -12.62
N GLU A 118 4.96 4.37 -12.81
CA GLU A 118 5.37 3.43 -11.77
C GLU A 118 6.88 3.53 -11.47
N ILE A 119 7.72 3.61 -12.50
CA ILE A 119 9.18 3.76 -12.36
C ILE A 119 9.54 5.03 -11.58
N LEU A 120 8.92 6.18 -11.88
CA LEU A 120 9.16 7.43 -11.14
C LEU A 120 8.64 7.35 -9.71
N SER A 121 7.53 6.64 -9.48
CA SER A 121 7.00 6.38 -8.14
C SER A 121 7.95 5.51 -7.31
N GLU A 122 8.55 4.49 -7.91
CA GLU A 122 9.59 3.66 -7.28
C GLU A 122 10.85 4.49 -6.96
N ILE A 123 11.33 5.31 -7.89
CA ILE A 123 12.49 6.19 -7.64
C ILE A 123 12.20 7.16 -6.49
N GLY A 124 11.04 7.81 -6.48
CA GLY A 124 10.63 8.72 -5.40
C GLY A 124 10.55 8.01 -4.05
N THR A 125 9.97 6.82 -4.01
CA THR A 125 9.89 6.03 -2.77
C THR A 125 11.22 5.45 -2.33
N PHE A 126 12.17 5.17 -3.24
CA PHE A 126 13.55 4.85 -2.89
C PHE A 126 14.26 6.03 -2.23
N ILE A 127 14.09 7.24 -2.77
CA ILE A 127 14.62 8.46 -2.15
C ILE A 127 14.03 8.63 -0.74
N ALA A 128 12.72 8.43 -0.58
CA ALA A 128 12.08 8.47 0.72
C ALA A 128 12.59 7.39 1.67
N PHE A 129 12.80 6.16 1.17
CA PHE A 129 13.35 5.05 1.94
C PHE A 129 14.72 5.44 2.53
N VAL A 130 15.61 5.97 1.69
CA VAL A 130 16.94 6.43 2.11
C VAL A 130 16.83 7.56 3.13
N ALA A 131 15.97 8.55 2.88
CA ALA A 131 15.73 9.65 3.81
C ALA A 131 15.23 9.18 5.18
N ILE A 132 14.29 8.22 5.22
CA ILE A 132 13.70 7.69 6.45
C ILE A 132 14.75 6.93 7.26
N VAL A 133 15.48 5.99 6.64
CA VAL A 133 16.53 5.21 7.34
C VAL A 133 17.52 6.13 8.03
N TRP A 134 17.92 7.19 7.35
CA TRP A 134 18.97 8.07 7.83
C TRP A 134 18.55 9.09 8.89
N ASN A 135 17.27 9.48 8.91
CA ASN A 135 16.81 10.60 9.73
C ASN A 135 15.75 10.22 10.79
N VAL A 136 15.19 9.00 10.75
CA VAL A 136 14.03 8.60 11.61
C VAL A 136 14.45 7.69 12.77
N ALA A 137 15.75 7.54 13.03
CA ALA A 137 16.24 6.81 14.21
C ALA A 137 15.87 7.51 15.55
N GLY A 138 15.72 8.84 15.51
CA GLY A 138 15.34 9.65 16.66
C GLY A 138 13.85 9.55 16.99
N GLU A 139 13.54 9.41 18.28
CA GLU A 139 12.18 9.28 18.80
C GLU A 139 11.27 10.45 18.40
N ARG A 140 11.79 11.69 18.45
CA ARG A 140 11.05 12.91 18.10
C ARG A 140 10.50 12.84 16.67
N VAL A 141 11.39 12.69 15.68
CA VAL A 141 11.01 12.63 14.26
C VAL A 141 10.09 11.45 13.99
N ARG A 142 10.42 10.27 14.54
CA ARG A 142 9.59 9.07 14.41
C ARG A 142 8.16 9.31 14.91
N ARG A 143 8.01 9.87 16.12
CA ARG A 143 6.69 10.15 16.69
C ARG A 143 5.94 11.21 15.89
N SER A 144 6.61 12.25 15.41
CA SER A 144 5.98 13.26 14.53
C SER A 144 5.44 12.64 13.24
N LEU A 145 6.20 11.76 12.58
CA LEU A 145 5.73 11.04 11.39
C LEU A 145 4.52 10.15 11.70
N LEU A 146 4.54 9.44 12.83
CA LEU A 146 3.41 8.62 13.27
C LEU A 146 2.18 9.47 13.61
N VAL A 147 2.33 10.66 14.20
CA VAL A 147 1.22 11.59 14.43
C VAL A 147 0.59 12.00 13.10
N CYS A 148 1.40 12.37 12.09
CA CYS A 148 0.90 12.68 10.75
C CYS A 148 0.12 11.49 10.17
N TYR A 149 0.72 10.29 10.18
CA TYR A 149 0.12 9.08 9.65
C TYR A 149 -1.19 8.69 10.34
N PHE A 150 -1.26 8.74 11.67
CA PHE A 150 -2.49 8.42 12.39
C PHE A 150 -3.56 9.48 12.20
N THR A 151 -3.20 10.76 12.20
CA THR A 151 -4.19 11.85 12.06
C THR A 151 -4.88 11.78 10.70
N THR A 152 -4.09 11.66 9.62
CA THR A 152 -4.66 11.59 8.27
C THR A 152 -5.28 10.25 7.96
N GLY A 153 -4.73 9.15 8.48
CA GLY A 153 -5.33 7.83 8.38
C GLY A 153 -6.68 7.70 9.10
N ILE A 154 -6.82 8.32 10.28
CA ILE A 154 -8.11 8.38 11.00
C ILE A 154 -9.12 9.15 10.15
N ALA A 155 -8.74 10.30 9.61
CA ALA A 155 -9.61 11.10 8.75
C ALA A 155 -10.04 10.32 7.51
N ALA A 156 -9.11 9.66 6.82
CA ALA A 156 -9.40 8.84 5.65
C ALA A 156 -10.29 7.63 5.97
N ALA A 157 -10.07 6.98 7.11
CA ALA A 157 -10.88 5.85 7.54
C ALA A 157 -12.31 6.27 7.91
N ILE A 158 -12.47 7.36 8.67
CA ILE A 158 -13.79 7.95 8.96
C ILE A 158 -14.49 8.33 7.65
N PHE A 159 -13.76 8.93 6.71
CA PHE A 159 -14.31 9.32 5.43
C PHE A 159 -14.81 8.10 4.63
N GLY A 160 -14.03 7.03 4.52
CA GLY A 160 -14.47 5.78 3.90
C GLY A 160 -15.69 5.15 4.57
N ILE A 161 -15.75 5.16 5.90
CA ILE A 161 -16.91 4.72 6.67
C ILE A 161 -18.13 5.60 6.33
N ALA A 162 -17.97 6.92 6.35
CA ALA A 162 -19.04 7.87 6.10
C ALA A 162 -19.62 7.74 4.68
N LEU A 163 -18.80 7.65 3.65
CA LEU A 163 -19.28 7.45 2.27
C LEU A 163 -20.08 6.15 2.13
N THR A 164 -19.65 5.09 2.83
CA THR A 164 -20.34 3.78 2.83
C THR A 164 -21.69 3.84 3.53
N LEU A 165 -21.74 4.44 4.73
CA LEU A 165 -22.97 4.54 5.52
C LEU A 165 -23.99 5.49 4.88
N THR A 166 -23.52 6.59 4.28
CA THR A 166 -24.38 7.56 3.61
C THR A 166 -24.76 7.14 2.19
N ARG A 167 -24.07 6.15 1.61
CA ARG A 167 -24.24 5.69 0.22
C ARG A 167 -24.02 6.81 -0.81
N HIS A 168 -23.18 7.79 -0.48
CA HIS A 168 -22.87 8.93 -1.33
C HIS A 168 -21.37 9.03 -1.60
N PRO A 169 -20.95 9.36 -2.85
CA PRO A 169 -21.80 9.45 -4.04
C PRO A 169 -22.33 8.06 -4.47
N PRO A 170 -23.57 7.97 -4.98
CA PRO A 170 -24.22 6.68 -5.27
C PRO A 170 -23.48 5.89 -6.35
N GLU A 171 -22.84 6.56 -7.31
CA GLU A 171 -22.01 5.94 -8.35
C GLU A 171 -20.82 5.19 -7.74
N MET A 172 -20.13 5.81 -6.79
CA MET A 172 -19.03 5.15 -6.07
C MET A 172 -19.55 4.01 -5.21
N PHE A 173 -20.64 4.24 -4.45
CA PHE A 173 -21.21 3.19 -3.62
C PHE A 173 -21.61 1.96 -4.44
N ALA A 174 -22.21 2.17 -5.62
CA ALA A 174 -22.55 1.11 -6.55
C ALA A 174 -21.30 0.43 -7.13
N TYR A 175 -20.31 1.20 -7.59
CA TYR A 175 -19.05 0.67 -8.14
C TYR A 175 -18.28 -0.19 -7.12
N GLN A 176 -18.29 0.21 -5.85
CA GLN A 176 -17.66 -0.54 -4.76
C GLN A 176 -18.54 -1.67 -4.22
N HIS A 177 -19.71 -1.94 -4.81
CA HIS A 177 -20.66 -2.95 -4.34
C HIS A 177 -21.04 -2.77 -2.86
N GLY A 178 -21.15 -1.52 -2.42
CA GLY A 178 -21.47 -1.15 -1.04
C GLY A 178 -20.34 -1.35 -0.03
N ARG A 179 -19.11 -1.59 -0.49
CA ARG A 179 -17.92 -1.76 0.35
C ARG A 179 -17.22 -0.44 0.60
N ALA A 180 -16.61 -0.30 1.77
CA ALA A 180 -15.80 0.87 2.09
C ALA A 180 -14.48 0.88 1.31
N ALA A 181 -14.24 1.96 0.56
CA ALA A 181 -12.97 2.24 -0.11
C ALA A 181 -12.45 3.65 0.22
N GLY A 182 -13.32 4.64 0.44
CA GLY A 182 -12.91 5.99 0.83
C GLY A 182 -12.07 6.70 -0.24
N THR A 183 -10.89 7.19 0.13
CA THR A 183 -9.92 7.81 -0.78
C THR A 183 -9.08 6.80 -1.56
N PHE A 184 -9.36 5.52 -1.42
CA PHE A 184 -8.73 4.43 -2.17
C PHE A 184 -9.67 4.05 -3.33
N LEU A 185 -9.11 3.59 -4.44
CA LEU A 185 -9.91 3.29 -5.62
C LEU A 185 -10.68 1.99 -5.50
N GLN A 186 -10.20 1.09 -4.64
CA GLN A 186 -10.82 -0.21 -4.40
C GLN A 186 -10.80 -0.57 -2.91
N PRO A 187 -11.74 -1.40 -2.43
CA PRO A 187 -11.84 -1.72 -1.01
C PRO A 187 -10.69 -2.62 -0.56
N ASN A 188 -10.06 -3.33 -1.50
CA ASN A 188 -8.89 -4.17 -1.24
C ASN A 188 -7.62 -3.34 -1.01
N GLU A 189 -7.43 -2.25 -1.77
CA GLU A 189 -6.34 -1.29 -1.50
C GLU A 189 -6.50 -0.65 -0.12
N PHE A 190 -7.74 -0.26 0.20
CA PHE A 190 -8.07 0.26 1.52
C PHE A 190 -7.80 -0.76 2.62
N GLY A 191 -8.21 -2.02 2.41
CA GLY A 191 -7.88 -3.14 3.30
C GLY A 191 -6.37 -3.29 3.50
N GLY A 192 -5.59 -3.23 2.43
CA GLY A 192 -4.12 -3.32 2.46
C GLY A 192 -3.46 -2.19 3.26
N TYR A 193 -3.97 -0.96 3.15
CA TYR A 193 -3.56 0.15 4.00
C TYR A 193 -3.86 -0.12 5.49
N LEU A 194 -5.05 -0.64 5.78
CA LEU A 194 -5.50 -0.93 7.15
C LEU A 194 -4.67 -2.02 7.84
N LEU A 195 -4.03 -2.92 7.07
CA LEU A 195 -3.10 -3.92 7.59
C LEU A 195 -1.83 -3.33 8.20
N PHE A 196 -1.44 -2.11 7.82
CA PHE A 196 -0.40 -1.35 8.51
C PHE A 196 -1.01 -0.47 9.61
N PHE A 197 -2.13 0.17 9.31
CA PHE A 197 -2.76 1.14 10.20
C PHE A 197 -3.12 0.56 11.57
N ILE A 198 -3.74 -0.62 11.60
CA ILE A 198 -4.23 -1.26 12.83
C ILE A 198 -3.06 -1.73 13.73
N PRO A 199 -2.10 -2.56 13.26
CA PRO A 199 -1.00 -3.00 14.12
C PRO A 199 -0.13 -1.84 14.61
N LEU A 200 0.15 -0.84 13.77
CA LEU A 200 0.94 0.33 14.16
C LEU A 200 0.21 1.14 15.24
N GLY A 201 -1.11 1.27 15.16
CA GLY A 201 -1.92 1.93 16.19
C GLY A 201 -1.85 1.19 17.54
N LEU A 202 -1.99 -0.14 17.52
CA LEU A 202 -1.88 -0.98 18.72
C LEU A 202 -0.49 -0.93 19.36
N ALA A 203 0.58 -0.81 18.57
CA ALA A 203 1.94 -0.69 19.09
C ALA A 203 2.16 0.57 19.94
N GLN A 204 1.33 1.61 19.78
CA GLN A 204 1.44 2.86 20.55
C GLN A 204 1.00 2.73 22.00
N ALA A 205 0.62 1.52 22.46
CA ALA A 205 0.28 1.26 23.86
C ALA A 205 1.40 1.66 24.86
N ALA A 206 2.66 1.62 24.43
CA ALA A 206 3.83 2.03 25.22
C ALA A 206 4.34 3.45 24.90
N ALA A 207 3.67 4.19 24.02
CA ALA A 207 4.07 5.53 23.59
C ALA A 207 3.49 6.63 24.52
N PRO A 208 3.92 7.90 24.38
CA PRO A 208 3.35 9.02 25.12
C PRO A 208 1.85 9.17 24.91
N LEU A 209 1.18 9.89 25.83
CA LEU A 209 -0.28 9.92 25.93
C LEU A 209 -0.96 10.29 24.61
N VAL A 210 -0.45 11.30 23.89
CA VAL A 210 -1.02 11.73 22.61
C VAL A 210 -0.96 10.61 21.58
N LEU A 211 0.22 10.02 21.38
CA LEU A 211 0.42 8.99 20.37
C LEU A 211 -0.31 7.70 20.75
N ARG A 212 -0.40 7.37 22.04
CA ARG A 212 -1.19 6.27 22.56
C ARG A 212 -2.68 6.43 22.27
N ARG A 213 -3.24 7.64 22.47
CA ARG A 213 -4.65 7.95 22.15
C ARG A 213 -4.91 7.91 20.64
N LEU A 214 -4.03 8.51 19.85
CA LEU A 214 -4.13 8.45 18.38
C LEU A 214 -4.02 7.01 17.86
N GLY A 215 -3.08 6.23 18.38
CA GLY A 215 -2.91 4.82 18.00
C GLY A 215 -4.11 3.96 18.39
N ALA A 216 -4.70 4.18 19.57
CA ALA A 216 -5.93 3.51 19.97
C ALA A 216 -7.11 3.88 19.06
N ALA A 217 -7.29 5.17 18.75
CA ALA A 217 -8.33 5.62 17.82
C ALA A 217 -8.12 5.04 16.41
N ALA A 218 -6.88 5.05 15.91
CA ALA A 218 -6.49 4.45 14.64
C ALA A 218 -6.82 2.95 14.58
N ALA A 219 -6.48 2.19 15.63
CA ALA A 219 -6.79 0.77 15.70
C ALA A 219 -8.31 0.50 15.72
N ILE A 220 -9.08 1.23 16.55
CA ILE A 220 -10.53 1.04 16.67
C ILE A 220 -11.23 1.39 15.36
N ILE A 221 -10.98 2.59 14.82
CA ILE A 221 -11.58 3.07 13.57
C ILE A 221 -11.12 2.20 12.41
N GLY A 222 -9.86 1.78 12.41
CA GLY A 222 -9.30 0.89 11.39
C GLY A 222 -9.99 -0.47 11.36
N VAL A 223 -10.31 -1.07 12.50
CA VAL A 223 -11.07 -2.34 12.57
C VAL A 223 -12.49 -2.16 12.01
N VAL A 224 -13.17 -1.06 12.34
CA VAL A 224 -14.51 -0.76 11.78
C VAL A 224 -14.43 -0.56 10.27
N ALA A 225 -13.45 0.20 9.80
CA ALA A 225 -13.20 0.44 8.39
C ALA A 225 -12.89 -0.86 7.62
N LEU A 226 -12.05 -1.74 8.20
CA LEU A 226 -11.72 -3.03 7.63
C LEU A 226 -12.97 -3.90 7.51
N ALA A 227 -13.83 -3.86 8.54
CA ALA A 227 -15.07 -4.61 8.51
C ALA A 227 -16.03 -4.15 7.40
N LEU A 228 -16.14 -2.84 7.19
CA LEU A 228 -16.96 -2.28 6.11
C LEU A 228 -16.30 -2.41 4.73
N SER A 229 -14.99 -2.63 4.64
CA SER A 229 -14.31 -2.91 3.36
C SER A 229 -14.65 -4.29 2.79
N VAL A 230 -15.07 -5.23 3.66
CA VAL A 230 -15.36 -6.63 3.32
C VAL A 230 -14.20 -7.32 2.54
N SER A 231 -12.97 -6.81 2.65
CA SER A 231 -11.81 -7.39 1.95
C SER A 231 -11.35 -8.68 2.63
N ARG A 232 -11.86 -9.82 2.17
CA ARG A 232 -11.59 -11.15 2.75
C ARG A 232 -10.09 -11.44 2.86
N ALA A 233 -9.32 -11.09 1.83
CA ALA A 233 -7.87 -11.24 1.84
C ALA A 233 -7.19 -10.40 2.94
N ALA A 234 -7.64 -9.16 3.17
CA ALA A 234 -7.15 -8.33 4.27
C ALA A 234 -7.56 -8.89 5.64
N TRP A 235 -8.80 -9.37 5.82
CA TRP A 235 -9.23 -10.03 7.06
C TRP A 235 -8.35 -11.24 7.39
N LEU A 236 -8.10 -12.12 6.41
CA LEU A 236 -7.21 -13.28 6.57
C LEU A 236 -5.76 -12.84 6.85
N GLY A 237 -5.27 -11.84 6.13
CA GLY A 237 -3.96 -11.25 6.38
C GLY A 237 -3.80 -10.78 7.83
N LEU A 238 -4.77 -10.01 8.35
CA LEU A 238 -4.74 -9.54 9.73
C LEU A 238 -4.85 -10.71 10.74
N LEU A 239 -5.69 -11.71 10.46
CA LEU A 239 -5.82 -12.92 11.28
C LEU A 239 -4.55 -13.78 11.32
N ILE A 240 -3.65 -13.67 10.34
CA ILE A 240 -2.42 -14.46 10.33
C ILE A 240 -1.22 -13.62 10.80
N GLY A 241 -1.16 -12.33 10.45
CA GLY A 241 -0.03 -11.45 10.77
C GLY A 241 -0.09 -10.85 12.17
N LEU A 242 -1.26 -10.41 12.64
CA LEU A 242 -1.43 -9.72 13.94
C LEU A 242 -0.97 -10.52 15.19
N PRO A 243 -1.03 -11.88 15.23
CA PRO A 243 -0.44 -12.69 16.30
C PRO A 243 1.00 -12.32 16.65
N ILE A 244 1.82 -11.95 15.66
CA ILE A 244 3.24 -11.58 15.86
C ILE A 244 3.37 -10.42 16.85
N LEU A 245 2.46 -9.45 16.78
CA LEU A 245 2.38 -8.31 17.69
C LEU A 245 1.63 -8.67 18.98
N VAL A 246 0.47 -9.33 18.89
CA VAL A 246 -0.39 -9.65 20.04
C VAL A 246 0.35 -10.49 21.09
N TRP A 247 1.28 -11.36 20.67
CA TRP A 247 2.08 -12.16 21.58
C TRP A 247 3.04 -11.36 22.47
N ARG A 248 3.23 -10.07 22.16
CA ARG A 248 4.02 -9.11 22.96
C ARG A 248 3.22 -8.45 24.08
N PHE A 249 1.92 -8.70 24.12
CA PHE A 249 1.03 -8.24 25.16
C PHE A 249 0.69 -9.36 26.16
N GLY A 250 -0.02 -8.99 27.23
CA GLY A 250 -0.43 -9.92 28.30
C GLY A 250 -1.47 -10.95 27.84
N ARG A 251 -1.80 -11.89 28.75
CA ARG A 251 -2.76 -12.98 28.49
C ARG A 251 -4.13 -12.49 28.02
N SER A 252 -4.60 -11.36 28.55
CA SER A 252 -5.89 -10.76 28.16
C SER A 252 -5.94 -10.41 26.67
N ALA A 253 -4.91 -9.75 26.14
CA ALA A 253 -4.85 -9.39 24.72
C ALA A 253 -4.89 -10.61 23.79
N LYS A 254 -4.22 -11.70 24.19
CA LYS A 254 -4.24 -12.98 23.44
C LYS A 254 -5.64 -13.59 23.42
N ILE A 255 -6.32 -13.61 24.56
CA ILE A 255 -7.70 -14.11 24.67
C ILE A 255 -8.65 -13.23 23.85
N THR A 256 -8.57 -11.90 23.99
CA THR A 256 -9.37 -10.96 23.20
C THR A 256 -9.17 -11.17 21.71
N TYR A 257 -7.93 -11.37 21.27
CA TYR A 257 -7.62 -11.64 19.88
C TYR A 257 -8.23 -12.96 19.38
N VAL A 258 -8.14 -14.04 20.16
CA VAL A 258 -8.76 -15.33 19.79
C VAL A 258 -10.28 -15.20 19.69
N ILE A 259 -10.92 -14.55 20.68
CA ILE A 259 -12.38 -14.32 20.67
C ILE A 259 -12.78 -13.45 19.47
N ALA A 260 -12.07 -12.34 19.23
CA ALA A 260 -12.32 -11.47 18.09
C ALA A 260 -12.09 -12.18 16.76
N GLY A 261 -11.08 -13.05 16.66
CA GLY A 261 -10.82 -13.85 15.47
C GLY A 261 -11.91 -14.88 15.19
N ILE A 262 -12.41 -15.57 16.22
CA ILE A 262 -13.56 -16.47 16.10
C ILE A 262 -14.79 -15.68 15.67
N ALA A 263 -15.08 -14.54 16.30
CA ALA A 263 -16.20 -13.68 15.94
C ALA A 263 -16.09 -13.19 14.49
N ALA A 264 -14.89 -12.81 14.05
CA ALA A 264 -14.62 -12.39 12.67
C ALA A 264 -14.82 -13.54 11.66
N LEU A 265 -14.42 -14.77 12.00
CA LEU A 265 -14.65 -15.95 11.15
C LEU A 265 -16.14 -16.31 11.08
N ILE A 266 -16.86 -16.24 12.19
CA ILE A 266 -18.32 -16.44 12.22
C ILE A 266 -18.98 -15.37 11.37
N LEU A 267 -18.72 -14.09 11.62
CA LEU A 267 -19.28 -12.98 10.84
C LEU A 267 -18.92 -13.08 9.35
N GLY A 268 -17.67 -13.45 9.06
CA GLY A 268 -17.12 -13.78 7.75
C GLY A 268 -17.95 -14.81 6.98
N THR A 269 -18.35 -15.87 7.66
CA THR A 269 -19.06 -17.02 7.08
C THR A 269 -20.58 -16.87 7.10
N THR A 270 -21.15 -16.12 8.03
CA THR A 270 -22.62 -15.98 8.20
C THR A 270 -23.19 -14.71 7.58
N THR A 271 -22.45 -13.60 7.62
CA THR A 271 -22.97 -12.27 7.26
C THR A 271 -22.45 -11.78 5.92
N PHE A 272 -21.21 -12.12 5.57
CA PHE A 272 -20.60 -11.75 4.29
C PHE A 272 -20.73 -12.82 3.20
N ARG A 273 -21.58 -13.84 3.43
CA ARG A 273 -21.94 -14.85 2.42
C ARG A 273 -22.78 -14.24 1.29
N ASP A 274 -23.67 -13.30 1.64
CA ASP A 274 -24.66 -12.69 0.72
C ASP A 274 -24.42 -11.18 0.48
N VAL A 275 -23.46 -10.56 1.18
CA VAL A 275 -23.07 -9.16 0.92
C VAL A 275 -22.21 -9.12 -0.34
N ALA A 276 -22.87 -8.78 -1.46
CA ALA A 276 -22.37 -8.10 -2.64
C ALA A 276 -20.96 -8.47 -3.10
N HIS A 277 -20.69 -9.76 -3.24
CA HIS A 277 -19.60 -10.23 -4.05
C HIS A 277 -20.17 -10.43 -5.45
N ASP A 278 -19.64 -9.73 -6.45
CA ASP A 278 -19.99 -10.03 -7.83
C ASP A 278 -19.63 -11.51 -8.10
N PRO A 279 -20.59 -12.37 -8.49
CA PRO A 279 -20.31 -13.74 -8.88
C PRO A 279 -19.27 -13.85 -10.01
N SER A 280 -19.00 -12.76 -10.75
CA SER A 280 -17.94 -12.70 -11.75
C SER A 280 -16.54 -12.77 -11.15
N GLU A 281 -16.29 -12.32 -9.90
CA GLU A 281 -14.93 -12.15 -9.34
C GLU A 281 -14.21 -13.45 -8.94
N ASN A 282 -14.93 -14.54 -8.65
CA ASN A 282 -14.32 -15.79 -8.17
C ASN A 282 -13.94 -16.76 -9.31
N PRO A 283 -14.81 -17.00 -10.30
CA PRO A 283 -14.45 -17.71 -11.53
C PRO A 283 -13.50 -16.90 -12.42
N SER A 284 -13.52 -15.55 -12.36
CA SER A 284 -12.65 -14.71 -13.20
C SER A 284 -11.17 -14.85 -12.85
N ARG A 285 -10.77 -14.88 -11.57
CA ARG A 285 -9.34 -14.84 -11.18
C ARG A 285 -8.51 -15.99 -11.74
N ILE A 286 -9.06 -17.20 -11.74
CA ILE A 286 -8.37 -18.36 -12.34
C ILE A 286 -8.13 -18.09 -13.83
N ALA A 287 -9.10 -17.51 -14.54
CA ALA A 287 -8.95 -17.14 -15.93
C ALA A 287 -7.96 -15.97 -16.15
N VAL A 288 -7.95 -14.98 -15.23
CA VAL A 288 -6.95 -13.90 -15.22
C VAL A 288 -5.55 -14.47 -15.03
N TRP A 289 -5.36 -15.37 -14.07
CA TRP A 289 -4.08 -16.03 -13.79
C TRP A 289 -3.62 -16.88 -14.97
N GLN A 290 -4.51 -17.60 -15.64
CA GLN A 290 -4.17 -18.33 -16.86
C GLN A 290 -3.72 -17.37 -17.97
N GLY A 291 -4.38 -16.22 -18.14
CA GLY A 291 -3.94 -15.17 -19.06
C GLY A 291 -2.56 -14.59 -18.67
N ALA A 292 -2.36 -14.31 -17.39
CA ALA A 292 -1.10 -13.83 -16.84
C ALA A 292 0.04 -14.85 -17.03
N VAL A 293 -0.21 -16.15 -16.82
CA VAL A 293 0.77 -17.21 -17.10
C VAL A 293 1.11 -17.26 -18.59
N ARG A 294 0.12 -17.12 -19.49
CA ARG A 294 0.39 -17.03 -20.95
C ARG A 294 1.21 -15.80 -21.31
N MET A 295 0.97 -14.66 -20.64
CA MET A 295 1.79 -13.45 -20.79
C MET A 295 3.23 -13.71 -20.31
N ALA A 296 3.41 -14.30 -19.12
CA ALA A 296 4.71 -14.63 -18.56
C ALA A 296 5.48 -15.62 -19.44
N GLN A 297 4.81 -16.58 -20.06
CA GLN A 297 5.45 -17.51 -21.02
C GLN A 297 5.91 -16.80 -22.29
N ARG A 298 5.16 -15.81 -22.77
CA ARG A 298 5.47 -15.07 -24.00
C ARG A 298 6.53 -13.97 -23.79
N PHE A 299 6.57 -13.37 -22.61
CA PHE A 299 7.45 -12.25 -22.26
C PHE A 299 8.34 -12.59 -21.05
N ALA A 300 8.92 -13.79 -21.03
CA ALA A 300 9.52 -14.37 -19.83
C ALA A 300 10.70 -13.59 -19.24
N LEU A 301 11.56 -12.99 -20.08
CA LEU A 301 12.81 -12.41 -19.59
C LEU A 301 12.58 -11.06 -18.90
N THR A 302 11.95 -10.12 -19.59
CA THR A 302 11.79 -8.72 -19.16
C THR A 302 10.34 -8.34 -18.88
N GLY A 303 9.37 -9.20 -19.19
CA GLY A 303 7.95 -8.87 -19.06
C GLY A 303 7.45 -7.88 -20.11
N VAL A 304 6.24 -7.39 -19.92
CA VAL A 304 5.55 -6.45 -20.81
C VAL A 304 5.79 -4.97 -20.46
N GLY A 305 6.52 -4.71 -19.38
CA GLY A 305 6.72 -3.37 -18.79
C GLY A 305 5.70 -3.06 -17.68
N PRO A 306 6.09 -2.24 -16.67
CA PRO A 306 5.18 -1.75 -15.63
C PRO A 306 3.91 -1.12 -16.21
N LEU A 307 2.76 -1.40 -15.60
CA LEU A 307 1.41 -1.02 -16.08
C LEU A 307 1.07 -1.52 -17.50
N GLY A 308 1.82 -2.49 -18.02
CA GLY A 308 1.61 -3.09 -19.33
C GLY A 308 0.55 -4.18 -19.35
N PHE A 309 0.13 -4.68 -18.17
CA PHE A 309 -0.80 -5.82 -18.05
C PHE A 309 -2.09 -5.61 -18.86
N SER A 310 -2.81 -4.52 -18.59
CA SER A 310 -4.09 -4.18 -19.26
C SER A 310 -4.00 -4.06 -20.78
N LYS A 311 -2.81 -3.75 -21.32
CA LYS A 311 -2.60 -3.58 -22.77
C LYS A 311 -2.44 -4.90 -23.50
N VAL A 312 -1.89 -5.90 -22.82
CA VAL A 312 -1.56 -7.20 -23.42
C VAL A 312 -2.60 -8.25 -23.07
N TYR A 313 -3.14 -8.21 -21.85
CA TYR A 313 -4.09 -9.18 -21.33
C TYR A 313 -5.30 -9.45 -22.25
N PRO A 314 -5.95 -8.45 -22.89
CA PRO A 314 -7.08 -8.70 -23.79
C PRO A 314 -6.79 -9.67 -24.94
N SER A 315 -5.53 -9.73 -25.40
CA SER A 315 -5.10 -10.63 -26.48
C SER A 315 -4.77 -12.05 -26.02
N LEU A 316 -4.62 -12.26 -24.69
CA LEU A 316 -4.18 -13.51 -24.08
C LEU A 316 -5.13 -14.02 -22.98
N LYS A 317 -6.27 -13.35 -22.78
CA LYS A 317 -7.33 -13.76 -21.84
C LYS A 317 -8.03 -15.03 -22.31
N GLN A 318 -8.75 -15.71 -21.41
CA GLN A 318 -9.67 -16.77 -21.84
C GLN A 318 -10.89 -16.18 -22.57
N PRO A 319 -11.54 -16.91 -23.48
CA PRO A 319 -12.69 -16.40 -24.23
C PRO A 319 -13.75 -15.74 -23.34
N ASP A 320 -14.06 -16.36 -22.21
CA ASP A 320 -15.10 -15.92 -21.27
C ASP A 320 -14.58 -15.02 -20.13
N ALA A 321 -13.28 -14.68 -20.11
CA ALA A 321 -12.71 -13.82 -19.08
C ALA A 321 -13.04 -12.34 -19.34
N ALA A 322 -13.13 -11.55 -18.27
CA ALA A 322 -13.24 -10.09 -18.34
C ALA A 322 -12.11 -9.50 -19.20
N VAL A 323 -12.37 -8.39 -19.89
CA VAL A 323 -11.44 -7.80 -20.86
C VAL A 323 -10.63 -6.66 -20.24
N ASP A 324 -11.19 -6.02 -19.22
CA ASP A 324 -10.75 -4.78 -18.62
C ASP A 324 -9.90 -4.96 -17.35
N GLU A 325 -9.31 -6.15 -17.20
CA GLU A 325 -8.42 -6.44 -16.07
C GLU A 325 -7.10 -5.68 -16.17
N VAL A 326 -6.71 -5.07 -15.06
CA VAL A 326 -5.56 -4.16 -15.02
C VAL A 326 -4.31 -4.77 -14.40
N HIS A 327 -4.45 -5.93 -13.74
CA HIS A 327 -3.37 -6.62 -13.04
C HIS A 327 -3.74 -8.09 -12.82
N ALA A 328 -2.76 -8.89 -12.41
CA ALA A 328 -2.94 -10.33 -12.20
C ALA A 328 -3.69 -10.71 -10.91
N HIS A 329 -4.06 -9.77 -10.04
CA HIS A 329 -4.57 -10.02 -8.68
C HIS A 329 -3.65 -10.90 -7.79
N ASP A 330 -2.39 -11.07 -8.17
CA ASP A 330 -1.34 -11.78 -7.44
C ASP A 330 -0.05 -11.00 -7.68
N LEU A 331 0.53 -10.43 -6.62
CA LEU A 331 1.68 -9.53 -6.73
C LEU A 331 2.92 -10.22 -7.33
N PRO A 332 3.38 -11.40 -6.84
CA PRO A 332 4.45 -12.13 -7.50
C PRO A 332 4.21 -12.41 -8.99
N LEU A 333 3.00 -12.83 -9.36
CA LEU A 333 2.64 -13.09 -10.75
C LEU A 333 2.59 -11.80 -11.57
N ASN A 334 2.10 -10.71 -11.01
CA ASN A 334 2.08 -9.40 -11.67
C ASN A 334 3.50 -8.88 -11.91
N VAL A 335 4.39 -8.99 -10.92
CA VAL A 335 5.81 -8.65 -11.06
C VAL A 335 6.47 -9.50 -12.14
N LEU A 336 6.17 -10.80 -12.20
CA LEU A 336 6.67 -11.69 -13.25
C LEU A 336 6.18 -11.27 -14.64
N VAL A 337 4.91 -10.89 -14.77
CA VAL A 337 4.34 -10.47 -16.05
C VAL A 337 4.88 -9.12 -16.50
N GLU A 338 5.01 -8.16 -15.60
CA GLU A 338 5.41 -6.79 -15.95
C GLU A 338 6.93 -6.63 -16.06
N ASN A 339 7.71 -7.29 -15.20
CA ASN A 339 9.17 -7.13 -15.12
C ASN A 339 9.95 -8.41 -15.46
N GLY A 340 9.26 -9.49 -15.84
CA GLY A 340 9.87 -10.76 -16.22
C GLY A 340 10.54 -11.50 -15.05
N VAL A 341 11.26 -12.56 -15.38
CA VAL A 341 12.02 -13.36 -14.40
C VAL A 341 13.11 -12.54 -13.72
N LEU A 342 13.67 -11.53 -14.41
CA LEU A 342 14.65 -10.62 -13.82
C LEU A 342 14.03 -9.77 -12.70
N GLY A 343 12.86 -9.19 -12.96
CA GLY A 343 12.12 -8.44 -11.95
C GLY A 343 11.64 -9.31 -10.78
N LEU A 344 11.16 -10.53 -11.07
CA LEU A 344 10.79 -11.47 -10.02
C LEU A 344 11.99 -11.87 -9.15
N ALA A 345 13.17 -12.09 -9.75
CA ALA A 345 14.39 -12.37 -9.01
C ALA A 345 14.81 -11.19 -8.13
N ALA A 346 14.74 -9.96 -8.64
CA ALA A 346 15.00 -8.75 -7.85
C ALA A 346 14.00 -8.59 -6.70
N PHE A 347 12.71 -8.87 -6.93
CA PHE A 347 11.68 -8.86 -5.90
C PHE A 347 11.94 -9.89 -4.80
N ILE A 348 12.23 -11.15 -5.16
CA ILE A 348 12.60 -12.20 -4.19
C ILE A 348 13.85 -11.80 -3.40
N TRP A 349 14.85 -11.24 -4.07
CA TRP A 349 16.06 -10.75 -3.40
C TRP A 349 15.74 -9.65 -2.38
N THR A 350 14.87 -8.69 -2.74
CA THR A 350 14.37 -7.66 -1.80
C THR A 350 13.73 -8.30 -0.57
N ILE A 351 12.83 -9.28 -0.73
CA ILE A 351 12.17 -9.95 0.39
C ILE A 351 13.17 -10.67 1.29
N VAL A 352 14.07 -11.48 0.72
CA VAL A 352 15.07 -12.23 1.48
C VAL A 352 16.01 -11.28 2.23
N ALA A 353 16.49 -10.24 1.56
CA ALA A 353 17.35 -9.24 2.17
C ALA A 353 16.62 -8.45 3.27
N ALA A 354 15.33 -8.15 3.08
CA ALA A 354 14.50 -7.45 4.06
C ALA A 354 14.32 -8.27 5.34
N VAL A 355 14.10 -9.58 5.23
CA VAL A 355 14.06 -10.49 6.38
C VAL A 355 15.41 -10.51 7.10
N GLY A 356 16.51 -10.55 6.35
CA GLY A 356 17.87 -10.48 6.89
C GLY A 356 18.12 -9.20 7.68
N GLU A 357 17.78 -8.04 7.11
CA GLU A 357 17.95 -6.76 7.79
C GLU A 357 16.99 -6.61 8.98
N ALA A 358 15.73 -7.05 8.88
CA ALA A 358 14.78 -7.02 10.00
C ALA A 358 15.31 -7.78 11.22
N ARG A 359 15.98 -8.93 11.02
CA ARG A 359 16.64 -9.67 12.10
C ARG A 359 17.78 -8.87 12.73
N ARG A 360 18.62 -8.20 11.92
CA ARG A 360 19.70 -7.33 12.42
C ARG A 360 19.15 -6.12 13.15
N THR A 361 18.14 -5.45 12.60
CA THR A 361 17.43 -4.33 13.24
C THR A 361 16.89 -4.76 14.60
N ARG A 362 16.21 -5.92 14.68
CA ARG A 362 15.70 -6.43 15.96
C ARG A 362 16.80 -6.60 16.99
N ALA A 363 17.97 -7.13 16.61
CA ALA A 363 19.11 -7.31 17.49
C ALA A 363 19.70 -5.99 18.02
N ARG A 364 19.54 -4.89 17.28
CA ARG A 364 20.00 -3.55 17.69
C ARG A 364 19.00 -2.80 18.58
N ILE A 365 17.73 -3.22 18.62
CA ILE A 365 16.71 -2.57 19.48
C ILE A 365 16.96 -2.98 20.96
N PRO A 366 17.18 -2.01 21.87
CA PRO A 366 17.37 -2.29 23.30
C PRO A 366 16.21 -3.11 23.88
N PRO A 367 16.48 -4.14 24.70
CA PRO A 367 15.42 -4.99 25.27
C PRO A 367 14.41 -4.25 26.15
N ASP A 368 14.82 -3.15 26.76
CA ASP A 368 14.07 -2.27 27.65
C ASP A 368 13.25 -1.20 26.90
N ASP A 369 13.56 -0.91 25.63
CA ASP A 369 12.79 0.01 24.79
C ASP A 369 11.51 -0.65 24.26
N ARG A 370 10.48 -0.63 25.12
CA ARG A 370 9.18 -1.25 24.83
C ARG A 370 8.47 -0.59 23.65
N GLU A 371 8.57 0.73 23.48
CA GLU A 371 7.93 1.45 22.35
C GLU A 371 8.51 0.97 21.02
N ARG A 372 9.84 0.97 20.87
CA ARG A 372 10.50 0.49 19.65
C ARG A 372 10.24 -0.98 19.39
N SER A 373 10.29 -1.80 20.43
CA SER A 373 10.05 -3.23 20.32
C SER A 373 8.63 -3.52 19.81
N LEU A 374 7.60 -2.89 20.37
CA LEU A 374 6.22 -3.06 19.90
C LEU A 374 6.04 -2.55 18.47
N LEU A 375 6.59 -1.38 18.13
CA LEU A 375 6.50 -0.84 16.77
C LEU A 375 7.20 -1.74 15.74
N PHE A 376 8.34 -2.32 16.09
CA PHE A 376 9.03 -3.30 15.24
C PHE A 376 8.14 -4.53 14.97
N TYR A 377 7.57 -5.14 16.01
CA TYR A 377 6.70 -6.30 15.81
C TYR A 377 5.39 -5.96 15.10
N ALA A 378 4.88 -4.74 15.23
CA ALA A 378 3.74 -4.27 14.46
C ALA A 378 4.06 -4.13 12.97
N LEU A 379 5.23 -3.60 12.62
CA LEU A 379 5.68 -3.53 11.23
C LEU A 379 5.87 -4.94 10.65
N VAL A 380 6.51 -5.86 11.38
CA VAL A 380 6.63 -7.26 10.95
C VAL A 380 5.24 -7.91 10.77
N ALA A 381 4.33 -7.72 11.72
CA ALA A 381 2.95 -8.20 11.63
C ALA A 381 2.23 -7.67 10.38
N ALA A 382 2.37 -6.37 10.10
CA ALA A 382 1.77 -5.71 8.94
C ALA A 382 2.37 -6.19 7.61
N PHE A 383 3.67 -6.43 7.54
CA PHE A 383 4.31 -7.02 6.35
C PHE A 383 3.85 -8.45 6.10
N VAL A 384 3.76 -9.28 7.14
CA VAL A 384 3.23 -10.65 7.00
C VAL A 384 1.77 -10.62 6.57
N ALA A 385 0.94 -9.79 7.20
CA ALA A 385 -0.47 -9.64 6.86
C ALA A 385 -0.65 -9.17 5.41
N SER A 386 0.07 -8.11 5.00
CA SER A 386 -0.05 -7.55 3.66
C SER A 386 0.57 -8.44 2.59
N SER A 387 1.59 -9.23 2.89
CA SER A 387 2.14 -10.22 1.95
C SER A 387 1.11 -11.32 1.65
N LEU A 388 0.38 -11.80 2.66
CA LEU A 388 -0.69 -12.78 2.46
C LEU A 388 -1.83 -12.22 1.64
N GLN A 389 -2.19 -10.96 1.88
CA GLN A 389 -3.14 -10.26 1.03
C GLN A 389 -2.61 -10.13 -0.41
N ALA A 390 -1.34 -9.76 -0.60
CA ALA A 390 -0.73 -9.53 -1.91
C ALA A 390 -0.63 -10.77 -2.79
N VAL A 391 -0.58 -11.97 -2.21
CA VAL A 391 -0.65 -13.24 -2.97
C VAL A 391 -2.08 -13.55 -3.44
N ILE A 392 -3.09 -13.00 -2.76
CA ILE A 392 -4.50 -13.30 -3.04
C ILE A 392 -5.16 -12.19 -3.86
N ASP A 393 -4.83 -10.91 -3.58
CA ASP A 393 -5.53 -9.74 -4.11
C ASP A 393 -4.87 -8.38 -3.74
N VAL A 394 -3.93 -7.86 -4.55
CA VAL A 394 -3.64 -6.40 -4.59
C VAL A 394 -2.98 -5.95 -5.91
N VAL A 395 -3.25 -4.69 -6.30
CA VAL A 395 -2.56 -3.88 -7.33
C VAL A 395 -1.12 -3.51 -6.89
N SER A 396 -0.14 -3.67 -7.78
CA SER A 396 1.30 -3.50 -7.50
C SER A 396 1.69 -2.11 -6.96
N THR A 397 1.20 -1.05 -7.59
CA THR A 397 1.76 0.29 -7.38
C THR A 397 1.48 0.85 -5.98
N PHE A 398 0.27 0.68 -5.44
CA PHE A 398 -0.04 1.19 -4.09
C PHE A 398 0.69 0.41 -2.99
N VAL A 399 0.83 -0.90 -3.17
CA VAL A 399 1.56 -1.77 -2.21
C VAL A 399 3.00 -1.31 -2.10
N LEU A 400 3.67 -1.02 -3.21
CA LEU A 400 5.05 -0.55 -3.22
C LEU A 400 5.20 0.84 -2.58
N LEU A 401 4.25 1.76 -2.87
CA LEU A 401 4.19 3.09 -2.24
C LEU A 401 4.07 3.03 -0.70
N LEU A 402 3.41 1.99 -0.18
CA LEU A 402 3.25 1.76 1.25
C LEU A 402 4.43 0.99 1.86
N TRP A 403 4.87 -0.08 1.20
CA TRP A 403 5.87 -1.00 1.73
C TRP A 403 7.23 -0.35 1.94
N TRP A 404 7.73 0.45 1.00
CA TRP A 404 9.11 0.95 1.10
C TRP A 404 9.28 1.96 2.24
N PRO A 405 8.40 2.97 2.42
CA PRO A 405 8.49 3.85 3.58
C PRO A 405 8.31 3.13 4.92
N MET A 406 7.42 2.12 4.99
CA MET A 406 7.21 1.33 6.21
C MET A 406 8.39 0.41 6.53
N MET A 407 9.05 -0.13 5.49
CA MET A 407 10.26 -0.95 5.64
C MET A 407 11.44 -0.08 6.09
N ALA A 408 11.58 1.12 5.55
CA ALA A 408 12.55 2.10 6.00
C ALA A 408 12.32 2.49 7.47
N LEU A 409 11.06 2.75 7.86
CA LEU A 409 10.69 3.03 9.24
C LEU A 409 11.09 1.86 10.16
N MET A 410 10.83 0.62 9.74
CA MET A 410 11.22 -0.58 10.48
C MET A 410 12.73 -0.61 10.72
N PHE A 411 13.53 -0.42 9.68
CA PHE A 411 14.99 -0.48 9.79
C PHE A 411 15.59 0.68 10.59
N ALA A 412 14.98 1.87 10.52
CA ALA A 412 15.40 3.02 11.32
C ALA A 412 15.29 2.77 12.84
N LEU A 413 14.43 1.85 13.30
CA LEU A 413 14.26 1.53 14.73
C LEU A 413 15.53 0.97 15.38
N GLY A 414 16.37 0.29 14.60
CA GLY A 414 17.63 -0.28 15.07
C GLY A 414 18.75 0.75 15.28
N GLY A 415 18.49 2.04 15.05
CA GLY A 415 19.52 3.06 15.06
C GLY A 415 20.42 3.02 13.82
N GLN A 416 21.30 4.00 13.69
CA GLN A 416 22.30 3.96 12.61
C GLN A 416 23.24 2.77 12.84
N PRO A 417 23.62 2.03 11.78
CA PRO A 417 24.73 1.09 11.90
C PRO A 417 25.92 1.86 12.45
N ALA A 418 26.53 1.40 13.54
CA ALA A 418 27.79 1.96 14.00
C ALA A 418 28.68 2.06 12.76
N ARG A 419 29.12 3.28 12.40
CA ARG A 419 30.20 3.44 11.42
C ARG A 419 31.24 2.43 11.87
N ALA A 420 31.60 1.49 11.00
CA ALA A 420 32.79 0.69 11.24
C ALA A 420 33.89 1.73 11.44
N SER A 421 34.26 1.97 12.70
CA SER A 421 35.35 2.84 13.07
C SER A 421 36.51 2.34 12.22
N ALA A 422 37.05 3.20 11.37
CA ALA A 422 38.25 2.83 10.63
C ALA A 422 39.24 2.25 11.66
N PRO A 423 39.75 1.02 11.46
CA PRO A 423 40.70 0.43 12.39
C PRO A 423 41.93 1.35 12.40
N GLY A 424 42.10 2.13 13.47
CA GLY A 424 43.24 3.05 13.60
C GLY A 424 43.04 4.30 14.45
N ALA A 425 41.83 4.70 14.82
CA ALA A 425 41.65 5.83 15.74
C ALA A 425 41.72 5.34 17.19
N SER A 426 42.94 5.16 17.70
CA SER A 426 43.20 5.06 19.14
C SER A 426 42.58 6.26 19.87
N PRO A 427 41.86 6.07 20.98
CA PRO A 427 41.36 7.18 21.77
C PRO A 427 42.56 7.97 22.29
N ARG A 428 42.68 9.23 21.87
CA ARG A 428 43.56 10.19 22.54
C ARG A 428 43.01 10.33 23.96
N ALA A 429 43.74 9.75 24.92
CA ALA A 429 43.55 10.03 26.32
C ALA A 429 43.81 11.54 26.52
N GLU A 430 42.78 12.28 26.88
CA GLU A 430 42.95 13.58 27.51
C GLU A 430 43.60 13.31 28.87
N SER A 431 44.92 13.51 28.93
CA SER A 431 45.65 13.56 30.19
C SER A 431 45.29 14.86 30.89
N SER A 432 44.48 14.76 31.93
CA SER A 432 44.42 15.72 33.03
C SER A 432 45.83 15.94 33.55
N GLY A 433 46.35 17.15 33.41
CA GLY A 433 47.54 17.57 34.13
C GLY A 433 47.18 17.74 35.60
N ASP A 434 47.78 16.91 36.45
CA ASP A 434 48.19 17.32 37.79
C ASP A 434 49.25 16.36 38.35
N SER A 435 50.31 16.99 38.85
CA SER A 435 51.27 16.58 39.89
C SER A 435 52.02 15.24 39.83
N ASP A 436 53.32 15.38 39.56
CA ASP A 436 54.43 15.10 40.51
C ASP A 436 54.75 13.65 40.98
N PHE A 437 56.07 13.40 41.02
CA PHE A 437 56.82 12.28 41.62
C PHE A 437 57.09 10.99 40.78
N GLY A 438 58.35 10.90 40.32
CA GLY A 438 59.24 9.77 40.65
C GLY A 438 59.21 8.52 39.74
N ALA A 439 60.22 8.39 38.89
CA ALA A 439 60.78 7.09 38.49
C ALA A 439 62.11 6.86 39.28
N PRO A 440 62.78 5.69 39.26
CA PRO A 440 62.46 4.42 38.55
C PRO A 440 62.66 3.15 39.40
N SER A 441 62.24 1.97 38.92
CA SER A 441 63.05 0.73 39.03
C SER A 441 62.49 -0.43 38.19
N ALA A 442 63.44 -1.24 37.72
CA ALA A 442 63.34 -2.39 36.82
C ALA A 442 62.88 -3.70 37.49
N ALA A 443 62.38 -4.64 36.67
CA ALA A 443 62.71 -6.08 36.64
C ALA A 443 61.70 -6.78 35.68
N LEU A 444 62.07 -7.31 34.51
CA LEU A 444 62.79 -8.57 34.19
C LEU A 444 62.13 -9.89 34.65
N ALA A 445 62.16 -10.85 33.72
CA ALA A 445 61.84 -12.28 33.76
C ALA A 445 60.39 -12.67 33.39
N ALA A 446 60.08 -13.30 32.24
CA ALA A 446 60.59 -14.52 31.56
C ALA A 446 59.88 -15.82 31.98
N SER A 447 59.16 -16.41 31.02
CA SER A 447 58.95 -17.84 30.72
C SER A 447 57.84 -17.89 29.65
N GLU A 448 58.08 -18.07 28.34
CA GLU A 448 58.67 -19.19 27.60
C GLU A 448 58.07 -20.58 27.87
N GLY A 449 57.67 -21.25 26.77
CA GLY A 449 57.38 -22.68 26.66
C GLY A 449 55.95 -23.00 26.20
N SER A 450 55.60 -22.86 24.91
CA SER A 450 55.60 -23.93 23.87
C SER A 450 54.49 -24.99 24.04
N ALA A 451 53.89 -25.63 23.04
CA ALA A 451 53.76 -25.56 21.58
C ALA A 451 52.71 -26.66 21.26
N PHE A 452 51.65 -26.39 20.50
CA PHE A 452 51.48 -26.67 19.06
C PHE A 452 51.41 -28.14 18.61
N GLY A 453 50.34 -28.44 17.86
CA GLY A 453 50.18 -29.59 16.94
C GLY A 453 49.48 -30.81 17.56
N GLY A 454 48.50 -31.48 16.96
CA GLY A 454 47.92 -31.43 15.62
C GLY A 454 47.25 -32.79 15.31
N THR A 455 46.19 -32.74 14.50
CA THR A 455 45.61 -33.79 13.64
C THR A 455 44.76 -34.97 14.19
N ARG A 456 43.50 -34.96 13.72
CA ARG A 456 42.66 -36.03 13.12
C ARG A 456 42.58 -37.43 13.75
N SER A 457 41.34 -37.87 13.97
CA SER A 457 40.88 -39.19 13.48
C SER A 457 39.40 -39.17 13.06
N LEU A 458 39.12 -39.95 12.03
CA LEU A 458 37.84 -40.25 11.39
C LEU A 458 37.30 -41.60 11.92
N GLY A 459 35.98 -41.75 11.94
CA GLY A 459 35.25 -43.03 12.01
C GLY A 459 33.76 -42.73 12.17
N SER A 460 32.90 -42.81 11.14
CA SER A 460 32.39 -43.98 10.39
C SER A 460 31.05 -44.49 10.92
N ALA A 461 30.15 -44.82 9.98
CA ALA A 461 28.87 -45.54 10.08
C ALA A 461 27.62 -44.69 10.44
N GLN A 462 26.46 -44.81 9.79
CA GLN A 462 26.04 -45.62 8.63
C GLN A 462 24.72 -45.03 8.09
N ARG A 463 24.59 -45.01 6.76
CA ARG A 463 23.34 -44.80 6.01
C ARG A 463 22.77 -46.17 5.59
N ASP A 464 21.56 -46.10 5.04
CA ASP A 464 20.79 -47.11 4.28
C ASP A 464 19.63 -47.68 5.11
N GLN A 465 18.39 -47.74 4.64
CA GLN A 465 18.00 -48.21 3.30
C GLN A 465 16.55 -47.77 2.97
N ALA A 466 16.32 -47.45 1.69
CA ALA A 466 15.03 -47.55 1.02
C ALA A 466 15.18 -48.60 -0.08
N ASP A 467 14.18 -49.47 -0.30
CA ASP A 467 13.53 -49.59 -1.62
C ASP A 467 12.48 -50.72 -1.72
N HIS A 468 11.46 -50.36 -2.53
CA HIS A 468 10.61 -51.16 -3.42
C HIS A 468 9.54 -52.16 -2.93
N ALA A 469 8.29 -51.82 -3.28
CA ALA A 469 7.35 -52.76 -3.89
C ALA A 469 6.39 -52.05 -4.87
N VAL A 470 6.09 -52.73 -5.98
CA VAL A 470 5.37 -52.31 -7.19
C VAL A 470 4.02 -53.04 -7.27
N SER A 471 2.93 -52.35 -7.66
CA SER A 471 1.79 -52.86 -8.47
C SER A 471 0.88 -51.64 -8.81
N ARG A 472 0.63 -51.23 -10.07
CA ARG A 472 -0.14 -51.77 -11.22
C ARG A 472 -1.67 -51.82 -11.04
N GLY A 473 -2.35 -51.05 -11.91
CA GLY A 473 -3.79 -51.06 -12.26
C GLY A 473 -4.21 -49.62 -12.60
N VAL A 474 -4.23 -49.12 -13.84
CA VAL A 474 -5.00 -49.49 -15.06
C VAL A 474 -6.50 -49.60 -14.81
N GLY A 475 -7.24 -48.64 -15.36
CA GLY A 475 -8.70 -48.60 -15.47
C GLY A 475 -9.18 -47.37 -16.25
N ALA A 476 -9.31 -47.52 -17.57
CA ALA A 476 -9.96 -46.58 -18.47
C ALA A 476 -11.51 -46.73 -18.43
N GLY A 477 -12.21 -45.71 -18.93
CA GLY A 477 -13.65 -45.68 -19.22
C GLY A 477 -14.44 -44.88 -18.17
N GLU A 478 -15.44 -44.06 -18.46
CA GLU A 478 -16.16 -43.67 -19.67
C GLU A 478 -17.15 -42.56 -19.23
N SER A 479 -17.54 -41.65 -20.12
CA SER A 479 -18.65 -40.69 -19.87
C SER A 479 -19.99 -41.41 -19.74
N PRO A 480 -21.01 -40.77 -19.12
CA PRO A 480 -22.25 -40.64 -19.87
C PRO A 480 -22.95 -39.27 -19.78
N ARG A 481 -23.51 -38.88 -20.92
CA ARG A 481 -24.47 -37.80 -21.14
C ARG A 481 -25.80 -38.06 -20.42
N HIS A 482 -26.47 -36.95 -20.08
CA HIS A 482 -27.92 -36.74 -19.95
C HIS A 482 -28.78 -37.81 -19.25
N ARG A 483 -29.30 -37.43 -18.06
CA ARG A 483 -30.68 -37.75 -17.68
C ARG A 483 -31.32 -36.56 -16.98
N ALA A 484 -32.38 -36.05 -17.58
CA ALA A 484 -33.26 -35.05 -17.00
C ALA A 484 -34.00 -35.66 -15.80
N ALA A 485 -33.89 -35.02 -14.63
CA ALA A 485 -34.79 -35.24 -13.50
C ALA A 485 -35.65 -33.99 -13.35
N LYS A 486 -36.94 -34.12 -13.70
CA LYS A 486 -38.00 -33.20 -13.29
C LYS A 486 -38.20 -33.39 -11.79
N GLU A 487 -37.78 -32.44 -10.98
CA GLU A 487 -38.24 -32.31 -9.60
C GLU A 487 -39.41 -31.33 -9.55
N ASN A 488 -40.58 -31.88 -9.22
CA ASN A 488 -41.80 -31.15 -8.87
C ASN A 488 -41.59 -30.42 -7.55
N TYR A 489 -41.74 -29.09 -7.56
CA TYR A 489 -41.94 -28.31 -6.33
C TYR A 489 -43.45 -28.07 -6.12
N PRO A 490 -44.00 -28.26 -4.91
CA PRO A 490 -45.36 -27.86 -4.58
C PRO A 490 -45.49 -26.33 -4.50
N ASP A 491 -46.62 -25.80 -4.99
CA ASP A 491 -46.85 -24.38 -5.31
C ASP A 491 -47.10 -23.44 -4.12
N ASP A 492 -47.06 -23.90 -2.87
CA ASP A 492 -47.55 -23.11 -1.72
C ASP A 492 -46.49 -22.75 -0.68
N LEU A 493 -45.56 -21.85 -1.03
CA LEU A 493 -44.80 -21.05 -0.05
C LEU A 493 -44.64 -19.58 -0.51
N PRO A 494 -44.83 -18.59 0.37
CA PRO A 494 -44.80 -17.18 0.00
C PRO A 494 -43.38 -16.75 -0.39
N ARG A 495 -43.21 -16.35 -1.66
CA ARG A 495 -41.94 -15.80 -2.19
C ARG A 495 -41.63 -14.45 -1.54
N PRO A 496 -40.42 -14.22 -1.01
CA PRO A 496 -40.02 -12.89 -0.54
C PRO A 496 -39.94 -11.91 -1.73
N ARG A 497 -40.57 -10.74 -1.56
CA ARG A 497 -40.73 -9.70 -2.60
C ARG A 497 -39.38 -9.19 -3.12
N ARG A 498 -38.89 -9.77 -4.22
CA ARG A 498 -37.90 -9.15 -5.12
C ARG A 498 -38.63 -8.15 -6.01
N ARG A 499 -38.73 -6.87 -5.65
CA ARG A 499 -39.44 -5.88 -6.49
C ARG A 499 -38.75 -4.54 -6.74
N TYR A 500 -37.51 -4.32 -6.29
CA TYR A 500 -36.88 -3.00 -6.48
C TYR A 500 -35.79 -2.94 -7.56
N TRP A 501 -35.20 -4.06 -7.96
CA TRP A 501 -34.11 -4.07 -8.96
C TRP A 501 -34.62 -3.96 -10.41
N PHE A 502 -35.82 -4.46 -10.70
CA PHE A 502 -36.36 -4.53 -12.08
C PHE A 502 -37.00 -3.23 -12.59
N ASP A 503 -37.29 -2.27 -11.71
CA ASP A 503 -37.92 -1.00 -12.13
C ASP A 503 -36.87 0.04 -12.56
N TRP A 504 -35.61 -0.09 -12.10
CA TRP A 504 -34.51 0.77 -12.58
C TRP A 504 -34.12 0.46 -14.03
N ALA A 505 -34.16 -0.81 -14.44
CA ALA A 505 -33.90 -1.24 -15.81
C ALA A 505 -34.99 -0.81 -16.82
N ARG A 506 -36.13 -0.29 -16.36
CA ARG A 506 -37.25 0.15 -17.20
C ARG A 506 -37.42 1.67 -17.31
N GLY A 507 -36.55 2.46 -16.69
CA GLY A 507 -36.51 3.92 -16.88
C GLY A 507 -37.71 4.69 -16.31
N GLU A 508 -38.53 4.11 -15.42
CA GLU A 508 -39.76 4.73 -14.92
C GLU A 508 -39.62 5.53 -13.62
N ALA A 509 -38.40 5.72 -13.10
CA ALA A 509 -38.18 6.54 -11.90
C ALA A 509 -37.79 7.98 -12.26
N GLN A 510 -38.76 8.90 -12.24
CA GLN A 510 -38.50 10.35 -12.29
C GLN A 510 -37.78 10.79 -11.00
N VAL A 511 -36.53 11.24 -11.12
CA VAL A 511 -35.75 11.82 -10.03
C VAL A 511 -36.14 13.31 -9.89
N PRO A 512 -36.60 13.78 -8.71
CA PRO A 512 -36.78 15.21 -8.49
C PRO A 512 -35.42 15.89 -8.51
N ALA A 513 -35.31 16.99 -9.25
CA ALA A 513 -34.08 17.77 -9.41
C ALA A 513 -33.52 18.21 -8.05
N ALA A 514 -32.58 17.44 -7.50
CA ALA A 514 -31.88 17.78 -6.27
C ALA A 514 -30.92 18.94 -6.57
N ARG A 515 -31.07 20.04 -5.81
CA ARG A 515 -30.10 21.13 -5.80
C ARG A 515 -28.73 20.55 -5.43
N VAL A 516 -27.82 20.53 -6.40
CA VAL A 516 -26.40 20.27 -6.19
C VAL A 516 -25.85 21.37 -5.29
N THR A 517 -25.79 21.11 -3.97
CA THR A 517 -24.95 21.90 -3.10
C THR A 517 -23.50 21.61 -3.47
N ARG A 518 -22.85 22.57 -4.14
CA ARG A 518 -21.40 22.53 -4.38
C ARG A 518 -20.71 22.36 -3.03
N VAL A 519 -20.12 21.19 -2.80
CA VAL A 519 -19.14 21.00 -1.73
C VAL A 519 -17.94 21.85 -2.11
N ASP A 520 -17.62 22.86 -1.30
CA ASP A 520 -16.47 23.72 -1.53
C ASP A 520 -15.18 22.95 -1.19
N TRP A 521 -14.65 22.24 -2.18
CA TRP A 521 -13.40 21.48 -2.08
C TRP A 521 -12.19 22.37 -1.73
N PHE A 522 -12.26 23.69 -1.96
CA PHE A 522 -11.23 24.63 -1.52
C PHE A 522 -11.24 24.84 0.00
N ALA A 523 -12.38 24.67 0.67
CA ALA A 523 -12.43 24.70 2.14
C ALA A 523 -11.63 23.53 2.75
N TRP A 524 -11.69 22.34 2.13
CA TRP A 524 -10.88 21.18 2.53
C TRP A 524 -9.39 21.38 2.26
N ALA A 525 -9.02 21.90 1.09
CA ALA A 525 -7.64 22.25 0.78
C ALA A 525 -7.09 23.32 1.73
N ARG A 526 -7.92 24.29 2.16
CA ARG A 526 -7.54 25.31 3.16
C ARG A 526 -7.37 24.72 4.55
N VAL A 527 -8.16 23.73 4.96
CA VAL A 527 -7.96 23.03 6.26
C VAL A 527 -6.67 22.21 6.24
N VAL A 528 -6.40 21.49 5.16
CA VAL A 528 -5.14 20.72 5.00
C VAL A 528 -3.93 21.65 4.92
N CYS A 529 -4.02 22.75 4.19
CA CYS A 529 -2.98 23.77 4.14
C CYS A 529 -2.83 24.54 5.47
N ALA A 530 -3.91 24.82 6.20
CA ALA A 530 -3.83 25.45 7.52
C ALA A 530 -3.15 24.54 8.54
N ILE A 531 -3.40 23.23 8.48
CA ILE A 531 -2.68 22.25 9.28
C ILE A 531 -1.19 22.19 8.88
N ALA A 532 -0.86 22.31 7.59
CA ALA A 532 0.52 22.36 7.09
C ALA A 532 1.26 23.68 7.43
N LEU A 533 0.53 24.80 7.50
CA LEU A 533 1.07 26.12 7.86
C LEU A 533 1.31 26.27 9.37
N LEU A 534 0.55 25.53 10.21
CA LEU A 534 0.77 25.44 11.65
C LEU A 534 2.04 24.66 12.04
N SER A 535 2.66 23.93 11.10
CA SER A 535 3.95 23.23 11.26
C SER A 535 5.19 24.10 10.97
N GLY A 536 5.04 25.42 10.89
CA GLY A 536 6.17 26.36 10.97
C GLY A 536 6.65 26.88 9.62
N CYS A 537 6.00 27.95 9.15
CA CYS A 537 6.60 29.01 8.34
C CYS A 537 5.63 30.21 8.38
N ALA A 538 5.82 31.11 9.33
CA ALA A 538 5.21 32.44 9.31
C ALA A 538 6.29 33.46 8.95
N ASN A 539 6.12 34.12 7.80
CA ASN A 539 6.34 35.56 7.62
C ASN A 539 6.22 35.92 6.13
N SER A 540 4.99 36.08 5.65
CA SER A 540 4.59 37.08 4.64
C SER A 540 3.11 36.86 4.29
N ALA A 541 2.28 37.86 4.57
CA ALA A 541 0.88 37.87 4.16
C ALA A 541 0.79 38.13 2.64
N PRO A 542 0.12 37.29 1.85
CA PRO A 542 -0.17 37.62 0.45
C PRO A 542 -1.38 38.55 0.37
N GLN A 543 -1.26 39.63 -0.41
CA GLN A 543 -2.35 40.54 -0.77
C GLN A 543 -3.46 39.80 -1.53
N ALA A 544 -4.71 40.23 -1.32
CA ALA A 544 -5.89 39.67 -1.95
C ALA A 544 -5.85 39.79 -3.50
N PRO A 545 -6.24 38.74 -4.25
CA PRO A 545 -6.35 38.84 -5.71
C PRO A 545 -7.59 39.64 -6.12
N PRO A 546 -7.57 40.33 -7.28
CA PRO A 546 -8.71 41.09 -7.77
C PRO A 546 -9.85 40.17 -8.22
N THR A 547 -11.09 40.62 -7.98
CA THR A 547 -12.33 40.00 -8.42
C THR A 547 -12.39 39.80 -9.95
N PRO A 548 -12.79 38.64 -10.47
CA PRO A 548 -12.94 38.44 -11.91
C PRO A 548 -14.24 39.07 -12.43
N THR A 549 -14.11 39.88 -13.48
CA THR A 549 -15.19 40.37 -14.35
C THR A 549 -15.80 39.21 -15.16
N PRO A 550 -17.12 39.15 -15.39
CA PRO A 550 -17.74 38.06 -16.14
C PRO A 550 -17.53 38.23 -17.66
N LEU A 551 -17.10 37.16 -18.34
CA LEU A 551 -17.06 37.07 -19.81
C LEU A 551 -18.40 36.55 -20.37
N PRO A 552 -18.78 36.92 -21.60
CA PRO A 552 -20.13 36.74 -22.13
C PRO A 552 -20.43 35.32 -22.63
N SER A 553 -21.71 34.95 -22.58
CA SER A 553 -22.29 33.68 -22.98
C SER A 553 -22.00 33.31 -24.44
N SER A 554 -21.28 32.20 -24.66
CA SER A 554 -21.27 31.48 -25.95
C SER A 554 -22.29 30.34 -25.90
N ALA A 555 -23.16 30.30 -26.92
CA ALA A 555 -24.24 29.31 -27.06
C ALA A 555 -23.70 27.89 -27.31
N PRO A 556 -24.38 26.83 -26.86
CA PRO A 556 -23.93 25.45 -27.10
C PRO A 556 -24.15 25.05 -28.57
N ALA A 557 -23.12 24.46 -29.19
CA ALA A 557 -23.23 23.80 -30.49
C ALA A 557 -24.15 22.57 -30.39
N ARG A 558 -25.14 22.48 -31.28
CA ARG A 558 -26.05 21.33 -31.41
C ARG A 558 -25.46 20.34 -32.42
N TYR A 559 -25.20 19.11 -32.00
CA TYR A 559 -24.89 18.00 -32.91
C TYR A 559 -26.14 17.16 -33.14
N TYR A 560 -26.36 16.74 -34.38
CA TYR A 560 -27.44 15.83 -34.78
C TYR A 560 -26.82 14.47 -35.14
N ILE A 561 -27.32 13.39 -34.55
CA ILE A 561 -27.03 12.02 -35.00
C ILE A 561 -28.27 11.52 -35.72
N VAL A 562 -28.11 11.11 -36.98
CA VAL A 562 -29.14 10.39 -37.74
C VAL A 562 -28.84 8.91 -37.62
N ALA A 563 -29.55 8.21 -36.74
CA ALA A 563 -29.51 6.75 -36.69
C ALA A 563 -30.62 6.20 -37.60
N ASN A 564 -30.24 5.39 -38.60
CA ASN A 564 -31.21 4.67 -39.43
C ASN A 564 -31.69 3.44 -38.65
N ALA A 565 -32.86 3.53 -38.02
CA ALA A 565 -33.57 2.35 -37.52
C ALA A 565 -34.15 1.58 -38.73
N SER A 566 -34.20 0.25 -38.65
CA SER A 566 -34.70 -0.65 -39.71
C SER A 566 -36.13 -0.35 -40.18
N ASP A 567 -36.88 0.49 -39.45
CA ASP A 567 -38.28 0.83 -39.73
C ASP A 567 -38.47 2.31 -40.16
N GLY A 568 -37.38 3.03 -40.49
CA GLY A 568 -37.45 4.27 -41.27
C GLY A 568 -38.07 5.51 -40.59
N GLN A 569 -38.24 5.52 -39.27
CA GLN A 569 -38.72 6.69 -38.53
C GLN A 569 -37.59 7.33 -37.70
N PRO A 570 -37.27 8.63 -37.88
CA PRO A 570 -36.25 9.31 -37.09
C PRO A 570 -36.73 9.55 -35.66
N VAL A 571 -35.93 9.15 -34.67
CA VAL A 571 -36.19 9.42 -33.25
C VAL A 571 -35.46 10.70 -32.84
N GLU A 572 -36.20 11.72 -32.41
CA GLU A 572 -35.66 13.00 -31.94
C GLU A 572 -35.26 12.88 -30.45
N LEU A 573 -33.97 12.87 -30.14
CA LEU A 573 -33.47 12.91 -28.76
C LEU A 573 -33.06 14.34 -28.40
N LYS A 574 -33.81 14.99 -27.50
CA LYS A 574 -33.49 16.32 -26.95
C LYS A 574 -32.69 16.19 -25.64
N ASP A 575 -31.67 17.04 -25.52
CA ASP A 575 -30.82 17.28 -24.33
C ASP A 575 -30.00 16.11 -23.79
N ILE A 576 -28.93 15.75 -24.51
CA ILE A 576 -27.90 14.82 -24.01
C ILE A 576 -26.61 15.59 -23.74
N HIS A 577 -26.15 15.60 -22.47
CA HIS A 577 -24.83 16.11 -22.11
C HIS A 577 -23.73 15.13 -22.57
N ASN A 578 -22.57 15.64 -22.99
CA ASN A 578 -21.46 14.89 -23.63
C ASN A 578 -21.06 13.55 -22.97
N GLY A 579 -21.32 13.33 -21.68
CA GLY A 579 -21.02 12.06 -20.99
C GLY A 579 -22.05 10.93 -21.18
N GLN A 580 -23.29 11.25 -21.58
CA GLN A 580 -24.36 10.25 -21.72
C GLN A 580 -24.40 9.60 -23.12
N LEU A 581 -23.80 10.25 -24.11
CA LEU A 581 -23.81 9.79 -25.51
C LEU A 581 -22.94 8.54 -25.72
N GLU A 582 -21.75 8.49 -25.10
CA GLU A 582 -20.89 7.29 -25.14
C GLU A 582 -21.53 6.09 -24.45
N TYR A 583 -22.33 6.33 -23.41
CA TYR A 583 -23.01 5.27 -22.66
C TYR A 583 -24.17 4.67 -23.45
N LEU A 584 -24.96 5.50 -24.13
CA LEU A 584 -26.07 5.07 -24.99
C LEU A 584 -25.61 4.33 -26.24
N LEU A 585 -24.51 4.77 -26.87
CA LEU A 585 -23.92 4.08 -28.03
C LEU A 585 -23.38 2.69 -27.66
N ARG A 586 -22.79 2.54 -26.47
CA ARG A 586 -22.31 1.23 -25.97
C ARG A 586 -23.44 0.30 -25.54
N ALA A 587 -24.53 0.84 -24.99
CA ALA A 587 -25.67 0.04 -24.53
C ALA A 587 -26.51 -0.52 -25.69
N ALA A 588 -26.48 0.10 -26.87
CA ALA A 588 -27.34 -0.27 -28.00
C ALA A 588 -26.71 -1.23 -29.03
N GLN A 589 -25.41 -1.56 -28.95
CA GLN A 589 -24.69 -2.32 -30.01
C GLN A 589 -24.90 -1.74 -31.43
N ILE A 590 -25.07 -0.43 -31.56
CA ILE A 590 -25.19 0.23 -32.87
C ILE A 590 -23.80 0.76 -33.25
N THR A 591 -23.25 0.27 -34.35
CA THR A 591 -21.99 0.72 -34.96
C THR A 591 -22.03 2.16 -35.43
#